data_AF-A0A959P0Y5-F1
#
_entry.id   AF-A0A959P0Y5-F1
#
_cell.length_a   1.000
_cell.length_b   1.000
_cell.length_c   1.000
_cell.angle_alpha   90.00
_cell.angle_beta   90.00
_cell.angle_gamma   90.00
#
_symmetry.space_group_name_H-M   'P 1'
#
loop_
_entity.id
_entity.type
_entity.pdbx_description
1 polymer ?
#
loop_
_entity_poly.entity_id
_entity_poly.type
_entity_poly.pdbx_seq_one_letter_code
_entity_poly.pdbx_strand_id
1 'polypeptide(L)'
;MSEKLFSYTALFNTPDEIIHAAKAVADKGYTKFDVNTPYPVHGMDSAMKLKTSKLGFVTLFAGLGGAALALLTMGWMMGIDYPNVIGGKPFFPLPAFIPITFELTVLVATLSTVAFLLFFFFKLPNNRHPLHDTNYMKNVSSDKYGVSIEAEDPKFNLEEVKSL
;
A
#
# COMPACT_ATOMS: atom_id res chain seq x y z
N MET A 1 -7.89 -22.80 24.41
CA MET A 1 -7.93 -22.41 22.98
C MET A 1 -7.05 -23.41 22.24
N SER A 2 -7.55 -24.07 21.20
CA SER A 2 -6.73 -24.98 20.39
C SER A 2 -5.60 -24.16 19.75
N GLU A 3 -4.35 -24.54 19.99
CA GLU A 3 -3.15 -23.93 19.39
C GLU A 3 -3.14 -24.23 17.89
N LYS A 4 -3.91 -23.44 17.12
CA LYS A 4 -3.91 -23.54 15.67
C LYS A 4 -2.67 -22.82 15.15
N LEU A 5 -1.83 -23.55 14.41
CA LEU A 5 -0.69 -22.96 13.71
C LEU A 5 -1.19 -21.88 12.74
N PHE A 6 -0.66 -20.67 12.87
CA PHE A 6 -0.98 -19.55 11.98
C PHE A 6 -0.07 -19.55 10.75
N SER A 7 1.25 -19.59 10.96
CA SER A 7 2.24 -19.65 9.89
C SER A 7 3.51 -20.35 10.36
N TYR A 8 4.30 -20.84 9.39
CA TYR A 8 5.65 -21.33 9.61
C TYR A 8 6.66 -20.30 9.09
N THR A 9 7.63 -19.94 9.94
CA THR A 9 8.53 -18.82 9.67
C THR A 9 10.00 -19.25 9.61
N ALA A 10 10.77 -18.67 8.70
CA ALA A 10 12.21 -18.85 8.58
C ALA A 10 12.93 -17.49 8.62
N LEU A 11 14.13 -17.45 9.23
CA LEU A 11 14.97 -16.26 9.32
C LEU A 11 16.26 -16.45 8.52
N PHE A 12 16.69 -15.38 7.87
CA PHE A 12 17.88 -15.30 7.02
C PHE A 12 18.76 -14.13 7.45
N ASN A 13 20.05 -14.23 7.15
CA ASN A 13 21.04 -13.22 7.57
C ASN A 13 21.35 -12.21 6.47
N THR A 14 21.13 -12.57 5.20
CA THR A 14 21.51 -11.74 4.06
C THR A 14 20.34 -11.46 3.11
N PRO A 15 20.36 -10.33 2.38
CA PRO A 15 19.36 -10.00 1.36
C PRO A 15 19.29 -11.02 0.22
N ASP A 16 20.42 -11.61 -0.16
CA ASP A 16 20.48 -12.57 -1.27
C ASP A 16 19.79 -13.88 -0.89
N GLU A 17 20.02 -14.36 0.34
CA GLU A 17 19.35 -15.56 0.89
C GLU A 17 17.83 -15.42 0.84
N ILE A 18 17.28 -14.27 1.27
CA ILE A 18 15.83 -14.08 1.30
C ILE A 18 15.22 -14.00 -0.10
N ILE A 19 15.93 -13.41 -1.08
CA ILE A 19 15.47 -13.38 -2.48
C ILE A 19 15.40 -14.80 -3.04
N HIS A 20 16.43 -15.63 -2.79
CA HIS A 20 16.44 -17.03 -3.21
C HIS A 20 15.32 -17.83 -2.53
N ALA A 21 15.11 -17.63 -1.23
CA ALA A 21 14.04 -18.28 -0.49
C ALA A 21 12.65 -17.88 -1.02
N ALA A 22 12.40 -16.58 -1.21
CA ALA A 22 11.14 -16.08 -1.75
C ALA A 22 10.84 -16.65 -3.13
N LYS A 23 11.86 -16.71 -4.01
CA LYS A 23 11.74 -17.32 -5.33
C LYS A 23 11.43 -18.81 -5.25
N ALA A 24 12.11 -19.56 -4.38
CA ALA A 24 11.87 -20.99 -4.21
C ALA A 24 10.44 -21.28 -3.69
N VAL A 25 9.95 -20.47 -2.75
CA VAL A 25 8.57 -20.57 -2.23
C VAL A 25 7.56 -20.24 -3.33
N ALA A 26 7.77 -19.17 -4.10
CA ALA A 26 6.91 -18.79 -5.21
C ALA A 26 6.94 -19.79 -6.39
N ASP A 27 8.08 -20.46 -6.64
CA ASP A 27 8.23 -21.50 -7.66
C ASP A 27 7.56 -22.81 -7.24
N LYS A 28 7.55 -23.12 -5.94
CA LYS A 28 6.76 -24.23 -5.39
C LYS A 28 5.25 -23.95 -5.39
N GLY A 29 4.82 -22.74 -5.71
CA GLY A 29 3.40 -22.40 -5.92
C GLY A 29 2.62 -22.10 -4.65
N TYR A 30 3.31 -21.76 -3.54
CA TYR A 30 2.64 -21.18 -2.37
C TYR A 30 2.10 -19.79 -2.73
N THR A 31 0.88 -19.51 -2.29
CA THR A 31 0.14 -18.29 -2.64
C THR A 31 -0.11 -17.38 -1.46
N LYS A 32 -0.22 -17.95 -0.25
CA LYS A 32 -0.36 -17.24 1.02
C LYS A 32 0.95 -17.32 1.80
N PHE A 33 1.93 -16.57 1.32
CA PHE A 33 3.16 -16.34 2.06
C PHE A 33 3.52 -14.85 1.99
N ASP A 34 4.23 -14.39 3.01
CA ASP A 34 4.71 -13.03 3.11
C ASP A 34 6.22 -13.02 3.39
N VAL A 35 6.88 -11.96 2.93
CA VAL A 35 8.31 -11.75 3.14
C VAL A 35 8.46 -10.45 3.93
N ASN A 36 9.01 -10.57 5.12
CA ASN A 36 9.19 -9.45 6.03
C ASN A 36 10.67 -9.07 6.04
N THR A 37 10.97 -7.82 5.70
CA THR A 37 12.33 -7.28 5.66
C THR A 37 12.40 -5.94 6.39
N PRO A 38 13.54 -5.60 7.04
CA PRO A 38 13.70 -4.35 7.79
C PRO A 38 13.71 -3.11 6.86
N TYR A 39 13.98 -3.31 5.57
CA TYR A 39 13.98 -2.28 4.55
C TYR A 39 13.56 -2.86 3.19
N PRO A 40 13.21 -2.01 2.20
CA PRO A 40 12.84 -2.48 0.87
C PRO A 40 14.01 -3.16 0.14
N VAL A 41 13.85 -4.44 -0.18
CA VAL A 41 14.84 -5.20 -0.95
C VAL A 41 14.48 -5.16 -2.44
N HIS A 42 15.38 -4.62 -3.27
CA HIS A 42 15.16 -4.54 -4.72
C HIS A 42 15.02 -5.94 -5.34
N GLY A 43 14.03 -6.12 -6.22
CA GLY A 43 13.77 -7.39 -6.88
C GLY A 43 12.90 -8.37 -6.09
N MET A 44 12.48 -8.02 -4.87
CA MET A 44 11.57 -8.84 -4.07
C MET A 44 10.23 -9.06 -4.78
N ASP A 45 9.67 -8.02 -5.42
CA ASP A 45 8.41 -8.12 -6.15
C ASP A 45 8.46 -9.18 -7.26
N SER A 46 9.58 -9.24 -7.98
CA SER A 46 9.83 -10.25 -9.01
C SER A 46 10.04 -11.64 -8.42
N ALA A 47 10.75 -11.75 -7.29
CA ALA A 47 10.97 -13.02 -6.60
C ALA A 47 9.67 -13.62 -6.05
N MET A 48 8.79 -12.77 -5.50
CA MET A 48 7.48 -13.15 -4.99
C MET A 48 6.40 -13.28 -6.09
N LYS A 49 6.71 -12.90 -7.34
CA LYS A 49 5.77 -12.85 -8.47
C LYS A 49 4.54 -11.97 -8.19
N LEU A 50 4.75 -10.85 -7.52
CA LEU A 50 3.69 -9.90 -7.19
C LEU A 50 3.17 -9.18 -8.43
N LYS A 51 1.88 -8.86 -8.39
CA LYS A 51 1.23 -8.01 -9.40
C LYS A 51 1.48 -6.55 -9.08
N THR A 52 1.41 -5.70 -10.11
CA THR A 52 1.49 -4.25 -9.94
C THR A 52 0.38 -3.72 -9.02
N SER A 53 0.73 -2.77 -8.16
CA SER A 53 -0.23 -2.16 -7.25
C SER A 53 -1.27 -1.33 -7.99
N LYS A 54 -2.54 -1.45 -7.57
CA LYS A 54 -3.66 -0.66 -8.10
C LYS A 54 -3.74 0.75 -7.48
N LEU A 55 -2.84 1.08 -6.55
CA LEU A 55 -2.88 2.34 -5.80
C LEU A 55 -2.77 3.58 -6.70
N GLY A 56 -1.98 3.51 -7.78
CA GLY A 56 -1.82 4.64 -8.70
C GLY A 56 -3.12 5.07 -9.39
N PHE A 57 -4.04 4.14 -9.66
CA PHE A 57 -5.36 4.48 -10.20
C PHE A 57 -6.22 5.24 -9.18
N VAL A 58 -6.13 4.86 -7.90
CA VAL A 58 -6.84 5.58 -6.83
C VAL A 58 -6.35 7.02 -6.76
N THR A 59 -5.03 7.24 -6.79
CA THR A 59 -4.43 8.58 -6.80
C THR A 59 -4.90 9.40 -8.00
N LEU A 60 -4.92 8.80 -9.19
CA LEU A 60 -5.35 9.47 -10.43
C LEU A 60 -6.81 9.93 -10.35
N PHE A 61 -7.73 9.02 -10.00
CA PHE A 61 -9.16 9.37 -9.93
C PHE A 61 -9.48 10.34 -8.80
N ALA A 62 -8.81 10.20 -7.65
CA ALA A 62 -8.94 11.16 -6.55
C ALA A 62 -8.42 12.55 -6.95
N GLY A 63 -7.27 12.63 -7.62
CA GLY A 63 -6.73 13.89 -8.12
C GLY A 63 -7.64 14.56 -9.14
N LEU A 64 -8.14 13.82 -10.13
CA LEU A 64 -9.10 14.35 -11.12
C LEU A 64 -10.40 14.81 -10.45
N GLY A 65 -10.88 14.08 -9.44
CA GLY A 65 -12.01 14.48 -8.62
C GLY A 65 -11.74 15.77 -7.85
N GLY A 66 -10.55 15.94 -7.27
CA GLY A 66 -10.12 17.16 -6.59
C GLY A 66 -10.04 18.37 -7.53
N ALA A 67 -9.47 18.18 -8.73
CA ALA A 67 -9.41 19.21 -9.75
C ALA A 67 -10.81 19.66 -10.21
N ALA A 68 -11.69 18.69 -10.49
CA ALA A 68 -13.07 18.95 -10.86
C ALA A 68 -13.82 19.68 -9.73
N LEU A 69 -13.67 19.23 -8.49
CA LEU A 69 -14.29 19.86 -7.32
C LEU A 69 -13.82 21.32 -7.16
N ALA A 70 -12.54 21.60 -7.34
CA ALA A 70 -12.01 22.96 -7.26
C ALA A 70 -12.65 23.89 -8.30
N LEU A 71 -12.63 23.47 -9.57
CA LEU A 71 -13.18 24.26 -10.67
C LEU A 71 -14.69 24.44 -10.57
N LEU A 72 -15.42 23.39 -10.19
CA LEU A 72 -16.87 23.45 -9.98
C LEU A 72 -17.22 24.39 -8.83
N THR A 73 -16.52 24.30 -7.70
CA THR A 73 -16.80 25.13 -6.52
C THR A 73 -16.48 26.59 -6.80
N MET A 74 -15.31 26.90 -7.37
CA MET A 74 -14.94 28.29 -7.71
C MET A 74 -15.85 28.87 -8.79
N GLY A 75 -16.16 28.08 -9.83
CA GLY A 75 -17.07 28.48 -10.90
C GLY A 75 -18.50 28.72 -10.41
N TRP A 76 -18.99 27.89 -9.49
CA TRP A 76 -20.29 28.07 -8.85
C TRP A 76 -20.32 29.35 -8.01
N MET A 77 -19.36 29.53 -7.10
CA MET A 77 -19.35 30.65 -6.16
C MET A 77 -19.21 32.00 -6.87
N MET A 78 -18.28 32.11 -7.82
CA MET A 78 -18.02 33.38 -8.53
C MET A 78 -18.95 33.63 -9.71
N GLY A 79 -19.53 32.59 -10.30
CA GLY A 79 -20.34 32.70 -11.51
C GLY A 79 -21.84 32.68 -11.28
N ILE A 80 -22.32 31.99 -10.23
CA ILE A 80 -23.74 31.73 -10.02
C ILE A 80 -24.21 32.27 -8.68
N ASP A 81 -23.55 31.86 -7.58
CA ASP A 81 -24.02 32.12 -6.22
C ASP A 81 -23.88 33.59 -5.81
N TYR A 82 -22.68 34.14 -5.97
CA TYR A 82 -22.40 35.52 -5.60
C TYR A 82 -21.47 36.22 -6.61
N PRO A 83 -21.98 36.55 -7.80
CA PRO A 83 -21.20 37.18 -8.87
C PRO A 83 -20.79 38.61 -8.47
N ASN A 84 -19.51 38.80 -8.22
CA ASN A 84 -18.90 40.11 -7.93
C ASN A 84 -17.89 40.51 -8.99
N VAL A 85 -17.93 41.79 -9.39
CA VAL A 85 -16.94 42.36 -10.30
C VAL A 85 -15.75 42.89 -9.48
N ILE A 86 -14.68 42.11 -9.42
CA ILE A 86 -13.45 42.47 -8.70
C ILE A 86 -12.35 42.81 -9.72
N GLY A 87 -11.94 44.08 -9.76
CA GLY A 87 -10.88 44.55 -10.66
C GLY A 87 -11.20 44.38 -12.15
N GLY A 88 -12.49 44.37 -12.53
CA GLY A 88 -12.95 44.24 -13.92
C GLY A 88 -12.75 42.85 -14.54
N LYS A 89 -12.41 41.84 -13.75
CA LYS A 89 -12.17 40.47 -14.23
C LYS A 89 -13.48 39.76 -14.61
N PRO A 90 -13.46 38.83 -15.58
CA PRO A 90 -14.62 38.00 -15.88
C PRO A 90 -14.98 37.10 -14.69
N PHE A 91 -16.23 36.64 -14.63
CA PHE A 91 -16.71 35.76 -13.54
C PHE A 91 -16.05 34.37 -13.50
N PHE A 92 -15.39 33.96 -14.59
CA PHE A 92 -14.60 32.72 -14.66
C PHE A 92 -13.16 33.00 -15.11
N PRO A 93 -12.32 33.62 -14.27
CA PRO A 93 -10.93 33.93 -14.61
C PRO A 93 -10.04 32.70 -14.42
N LEU A 94 -10.04 31.81 -15.41
CA LEU A 94 -9.31 30.53 -15.35
C LEU A 94 -7.85 30.65 -14.87
N PRO A 95 -7.02 31.62 -15.30
CA PRO A 95 -5.64 31.74 -14.82
C PRO A 95 -5.52 31.94 -13.31
N ALA A 96 -6.50 32.59 -12.67
CA ALA A 96 -6.50 32.79 -11.22
C ALA A 96 -6.92 31.53 -10.45
N PHE A 97 -7.65 30.60 -11.10
CA PHE A 97 -8.12 29.35 -10.50
C PHE A 97 -7.08 28.23 -10.56
N ILE A 98 -6.11 28.30 -11.47
CA ILE A 98 -5.10 27.25 -11.64
C ILE A 98 -4.31 26.97 -10.35
N PRO A 99 -3.75 27.96 -9.63
CA PRO A 99 -3.00 27.68 -8.41
C PRO A 99 -3.84 26.96 -7.35
N ILE A 100 -5.08 27.38 -7.14
CA ILE A 100 -5.99 26.76 -6.15
C ILE A 100 -6.38 25.34 -6.59
N THR A 101 -6.67 25.16 -7.88
CA THR A 101 -7.00 23.85 -8.46
C THR A 101 -5.84 22.88 -8.31
N PHE A 102 -4.60 23.34 -8.55
CA PHE A 102 -3.40 22.54 -8.36
C PHE A 102 -3.26 22.07 -6.91
N GLU A 103 -3.33 23.00 -5.95
CA GLU A 103 -3.21 22.65 -4.52
C GLU A 103 -4.30 21.67 -4.07
N LEU A 104 -5.56 21.89 -4.47
CA LEU A 104 -6.65 20.99 -4.10
C LEU A 104 -6.51 19.61 -4.76
N THR A 105 -6.00 19.55 -5.99
CA THR A 105 -5.69 18.30 -6.69
C THR A 105 -4.65 17.50 -5.91
N VAL A 106 -3.53 18.13 -5.53
CA VAL A 106 -2.45 17.49 -4.80
C VAL A 106 -2.92 17.04 -3.41
N LEU A 107 -3.68 17.89 -2.71
CA LEU A 107 -4.23 17.58 -1.39
C LEU A 107 -5.17 16.37 -1.44
N VAL A 108 -6.17 16.38 -2.31
CA VAL A 108 -7.16 15.29 -2.42
C VAL A 108 -6.50 14.00 -2.90
N ALA A 109 -5.60 14.08 -3.86
CA ALA A 109 -4.85 12.92 -4.36
C ALA A 109 -4.03 12.28 -3.24
N THR A 110 -3.27 13.07 -2.47
CA THR A 110 -2.38 12.57 -1.42
C THR A 110 -3.16 11.98 -0.25
N LEU A 111 -4.16 12.70 0.26
CA LEU A 111 -4.98 12.22 1.38
C LEU A 111 -5.73 10.94 1.02
N SER A 112 -6.33 10.88 -0.17
CA SER A 112 -7.03 9.68 -0.63
C SER A 112 -6.07 8.51 -0.81
N THR A 113 -4.86 8.75 -1.34
CA THR A 113 -3.84 7.71 -1.52
C THR A 113 -3.39 7.12 -0.19
N VAL A 114 -3.08 7.97 0.79
CA VAL A 114 -2.65 7.54 2.13
C VAL A 114 -3.78 6.79 2.84
N ALA A 115 -5.00 7.33 2.81
CA ALA A 115 -6.15 6.65 3.40
C ALA A 115 -6.37 5.27 2.76
N PHE A 116 -6.30 5.18 1.44
CA PHE A 116 -6.53 3.91 0.75
C PHE A 116 -5.42 2.88 1.01
N LEU A 117 -4.16 3.33 1.05
CA LEU A 117 -3.01 2.52 1.42
C LEU A 117 -3.20 1.92 2.83
N LEU A 118 -3.53 2.74 3.82
CA LEU A 118 -3.65 2.31 5.21
C LEU A 118 -4.83 1.36 5.42
N PHE A 119 -6.02 1.70 4.92
CA PHE A 119 -7.25 0.97 5.24
C PHE A 119 -7.50 -0.24 4.33
N PHE A 120 -7.18 -0.17 3.04
CA PHE A 120 -7.52 -1.25 2.09
C PHE A 120 -6.35 -2.18 1.79
N PHE A 121 -5.14 -1.65 1.63
CA PHE A 121 -3.96 -2.46 1.33
C PHE A 121 -3.33 -3.03 2.59
N PHE A 122 -3.03 -2.18 3.58
CA PHE A 122 -2.39 -2.62 4.83
C PHE A 122 -3.38 -3.06 5.91
N LYS A 123 -4.68 -2.76 5.74
CA LYS A 123 -5.76 -3.11 6.67
C LYS A 123 -5.50 -2.65 8.11
N LEU A 124 -4.91 -1.47 8.27
CA LEU A 124 -4.67 -0.85 9.56
C LEU A 124 -5.97 -0.22 10.11
N PRO A 125 -6.18 -0.22 11.44
CA PRO A 125 -5.29 -0.74 12.49
C PRO A 125 -5.47 -2.25 12.72
N ASN A 126 -4.40 -3.02 12.54
CA ASN A 126 -4.36 -4.46 12.81
C ASN A 126 -3.48 -4.78 14.02
N ASN A 127 -3.90 -4.32 15.20
CA ASN A 127 -3.06 -4.35 16.41
C ASN A 127 -2.88 -5.75 17.03
N ARG A 128 -3.58 -6.78 16.52
CA ARG A 128 -3.58 -8.14 17.09
C ARG A 128 -3.14 -9.19 16.07
N HIS A 129 -2.18 -8.86 15.21
CA HIS A 129 -1.61 -9.85 14.30
C HIS A 129 -0.84 -10.94 15.08
N PRO A 130 -1.06 -12.25 14.79
CA PRO A 130 -0.43 -13.36 15.52
C PRO A 130 1.11 -13.33 15.54
N LEU A 131 1.74 -12.68 14.56
CA LEU A 131 3.20 -12.59 14.46
C LEU A 131 3.83 -11.49 15.34
N HIS A 132 3.08 -10.48 15.81
CA HIS A 132 3.68 -9.29 16.43
C HIS A 132 4.50 -9.59 17.70
N ASP A 133 4.04 -10.51 18.54
CA ASP A 133 4.71 -10.83 19.82
C ASP A 133 5.83 -11.87 19.68
N THR A 134 6.04 -12.41 18.47
CA THR A 134 7.02 -13.48 18.22
C THR A 134 8.45 -12.96 18.12
N ASN A 135 9.44 -13.81 18.46
CA ASN A 135 10.86 -13.48 18.25
C ASN A 135 11.19 -13.27 16.75
N TYR A 136 10.42 -13.90 15.85
CA TYR A 136 10.53 -13.69 14.41
C TYR A 136 10.36 -12.21 14.05
N MET A 137 9.25 -11.59 14.46
CA MET A 137 8.97 -10.19 14.11
C MET A 137 9.95 -9.21 14.77
N LYS A 138 10.39 -9.50 16.01
CA LYS A 138 11.42 -8.70 16.69
C LYS A 138 12.75 -8.70 15.94
N ASN A 139 13.18 -9.85 15.42
CA ASN A 139 14.42 -9.98 14.66
C ASN A 139 14.31 -9.34 13.28
N VAL A 140 13.17 -9.52 12.59
CA VAL A 140 12.95 -8.94 11.26
C VAL A 140 12.90 -7.41 11.29
N SER A 141 12.31 -6.83 12.34
CA SER A 141 12.27 -5.38 12.51
C SER A 141 13.64 -4.76 12.84
N SER A 142 14.65 -5.58 13.15
CA SER A 142 15.98 -5.14 13.57
C SER A 142 17.01 -5.32 12.45
N ASP A 143 17.39 -6.58 12.17
CA ASP A 143 18.53 -6.89 11.30
C ASP A 143 18.35 -8.16 10.44
N LYS A 144 17.31 -8.97 10.67
CA LYS A 144 17.09 -10.23 9.95
C LYS A 144 16.08 -10.10 8.83
N TYR A 145 16.09 -11.05 7.92
CA TYR A 145 15.11 -11.16 6.83
C TYR A 145 14.24 -12.40 7.10
N GLY A 146 12.94 -12.32 6.85
CA GLY A 146 12.01 -13.37 7.22
C GLY A 146 11.07 -13.77 6.10
N VAL A 147 10.78 -15.07 5.98
CA VAL A 147 9.65 -15.58 5.21
C VAL A 147 8.64 -16.20 6.17
N SER A 148 7.36 -15.91 5.97
CA SER A 148 6.24 -16.52 6.69
C SER A 148 5.29 -17.18 5.70
N ILE A 149 5.13 -18.51 5.77
CA ILE A 149 4.16 -19.26 4.98
C ILE A 149 2.93 -19.54 5.85
N GLU A 150 1.77 -19.04 5.45
CA GLU A 150 0.53 -19.20 6.22
C GLU A 150 0.02 -20.64 6.15
N ALA A 151 -0.45 -21.15 7.30
CA ALA A 151 -1.05 -22.47 7.41
C ALA A 151 -2.40 -22.58 6.69
N GLU A 152 -2.98 -21.45 6.26
CA GLU A 152 -4.19 -21.40 5.46
C GLU A 152 -3.95 -21.55 3.96
N ASP A 153 -2.69 -21.68 3.51
CA ASP A 153 -2.40 -21.94 2.10
C ASP A 153 -2.92 -23.33 1.69
N PRO A 154 -3.59 -23.47 0.52
CA PRO A 154 -4.10 -24.76 0.06
C PRO A 154 -3.03 -25.86 -0.07
N LYS A 155 -1.77 -25.47 -0.29
CA LYS A 155 -0.63 -26.37 -0.46
C LYS A 155 0.16 -26.57 0.84
N PHE A 156 -0.31 -26.02 1.96
CA PHE A 156 0.42 -26.08 3.22
C PHE A 156 0.48 -27.50 3.77
N ASN A 157 1.69 -28.06 3.83
CA ASN A 157 2.02 -29.25 4.60
C ASN A 157 3.24 -28.95 5.48
N LEU A 158 3.09 -29.16 6.80
CA LEU A 158 4.10 -28.83 7.79
C LEU A 158 5.43 -29.56 7.57
N GLU A 159 5.41 -30.82 7.13
CA GLU A 159 6.65 -31.57 6.87
C GLU A 159 7.35 -31.09 5.60
N GLU A 160 6.58 -30.80 4.54
CA GLU A 160 7.11 -30.29 3.28
C GLU A 160 7.71 -28.90 3.46
N VAL A 161 7.03 -28.02 4.19
CA VAL A 161 7.50 -26.66 4.48
C VAL A 161 8.75 -26.67 5.37
N LYS A 162 8.89 -27.62 6.30
CA LYS A 162 10.10 -27.78 7.11
C LYS A 162 11.32 -28.24 6.31
N SER A 163 11.10 -28.99 5.24
CA SER A 163 12.14 -29.54 4.37
C SER A 163 12.62 -28.58 3.28
N LEU A 164 11.92 -27.45 3.13
CA LEU A 164 12.12 -26.44 2.09
C LEU A 164 13.30 -25.53 2.40
#